data_AF-A0A9P7H6C9-F1
#
_entry.id   AF-A0A9P7H6C9-F1
#
_cell.length_a   1.000
_cell.length_b   1.000
_cell.length_c   1.000
_cell.angle_alpha   90.00
_cell.angle_beta   90.00
_cell.angle_gamma   90.00
#
_symmetry.space_group_name_H-M   'P 1'
#
loop_
_entity.id
_entity.type
_entity.pdbx_description
1 polymer ?
#
loop_
_entity_poly.entity_id
_entity_poly.type
_entity_poly.pdbx_seq_one_letter_code
_entity_poly.pdbx_strand_id
1 'polypeptide(L)'
;MVANTEPAGHQASATLQLDNPTITKPLQAKPSGPHKLFAESGVTYGDWRDDLARDGYAVVKGAVPRERAEKYGEEILSYLENFNGGMGFKRDDPSTYKNENLPVITEKGMIIGYGVAHESFTWAIRQEPGVVEAFERVYDTKDLIVSFDAINTSFPGRKDVKANKPWPHQDQDPLKPGFRCLQGLVNIFPNGDNDGGLIVCKGAHLLSEDFHEDFKNEENRIWAWTKEWYGFTDEGMEWLKNKGCEWVKINAEPGDLLVWDSRTPHYNVSPEGTSPRACTYTCYMPAADATQEDLIRKKGAFETLQSTTHWPNAMHVGGIPILRDGKPCPYNTGKPREAPKLTNRGFELTGIPYITA
;
A
#
# COMPACT_ATOMS: atom_id res chain seq x y z
N MET A 1 -20.03 -9.17 5.77
CA MET A 1 -20.68 -7.98 6.37
C MET A 1 -19.59 -7.12 6.99
N VAL A 2 -19.10 -6.12 6.28
CA VAL A 2 -18.31 -5.03 6.88
C VAL A 2 -19.34 -3.96 7.22
N ALA A 3 -19.94 -4.07 8.39
CA ALA A 3 -20.66 -2.94 8.96
C ALA A 3 -19.61 -1.87 9.24
N ASN A 4 -20.00 -0.59 9.13
CA ASN A 4 -19.45 0.42 10.00
C ASN A 4 -19.76 -0.03 11.43
N THR A 5 -18.93 -0.92 11.97
CA THR A 5 -18.95 -1.20 13.38
C THR A 5 -18.49 0.10 14.01
N GLU A 6 -19.35 0.72 14.82
CA GLU A 6 -18.88 1.61 15.87
C GLU A 6 -17.59 1.01 16.46
N PRO A 7 -16.55 1.83 16.70
CA PRO A 7 -15.24 1.32 17.08
C PRO A 7 -15.44 0.35 18.23
N ALA A 8 -15.23 -0.95 17.95
CA ALA A 8 -15.41 -2.01 18.93
C ALA A 8 -14.57 -1.59 20.12
N GLY A 9 -15.25 -1.26 21.24
CA GLY A 9 -14.72 -0.51 22.38
C GLY A 9 -13.24 -0.75 22.59
N HIS A 10 -12.41 0.05 21.92
CA HIS A 10 -10.97 -0.05 22.06
C HIS A 10 -10.71 0.70 23.35
N GLN A 11 -10.50 -0.04 24.44
CA GLN A 11 -9.99 0.57 25.65
C GLN A 11 -8.74 1.33 25.25
N ALA A 12 -8.77 2.66 25.41
CA ALA A 12 -7.66 3.55 25.15
C ALA A 12 -6.48 3.12 26.04
N SER A 13 -5.67 2.20 25.51
CA SER A 13 -4.53 1.60 26.18
C SER A 13 -3.30 2.39 25.78
N ALA A 14 -2.84 3.25 26.70
CA ALA A 14 -1.56 3.96 26.70
C ALA A 14 -1.06 4.41 25.31
N THR A 15 -1.37 5.66 24.97
CA THR A 15 -0.74 6.40 23.88
C THR A 15 0.78 6.26 23.99
N LEU A 16 1.45 5.75 22.96
CA LEU A 16 2.91 5.81 22.90
C LEU A 16 3.29 7.29 22.88
N GLN A 17 4.12 7.73 23.84
CA GLN A 17 4.78 9.03 23.74
C GLN A 17 5.77 8.93 22.58
N LEU A 18 5.37 9.49 21.45
CA LEU A 18 6.25 9.69 20.31
C LEU A 18 6.98 11.02 20.53
N ASP A 19 8.31 10.99 20.47
CA ASP A 19 9.15 12.19 20.45
C ASP A 19 8.92 12.93 19.13
N ASN A 20 7.79 13.63 19.02
CA ASN A 20 7.42 14.34 17.81
C ASN A 20 8.11 15.70 17.77
N PRO A 21 8.61 16.15 16.60
CA PRO A 21 9.08 17.51 16.41
C PRO A 21 8.01 18.52 16.86
N THR A 22 8.38 19.45 17.74
CA THR A 22 7.45 20.50 18.18
C THR A 22 7.29 21.53 17.07
N ILE A 23 6.12 21.55 16.43
CA ILE A 23 5.76 22.61 15.49
C ILE A 23 5.02 23.72 16.24
N THR A 24 5.55 24.94 16.19
CA THR A 24 4.96 26.10 16.87
C THR A 24 3.79 26.73 16.12
N LYS A 25 3.61 26.42 14.83
CA LYS A 25 2.52 26.91 13.97
C LYS A 25 2.15 25.89 12.88
N PRO A 26 0.86 25.63 12.61
CA PRO A 26 0.46 24.75 11.51
C PRO A 26 1.07 25.16 10.17
N LEU A 27 1.43 24.16 9.37
CA LEU A 27 1.84 24.32 7.98
C LEU A 27 0.62 24.59 7.11
N GLN A 28 0.76 25.53 6.17
CA GLN A 28 -0.25 25.76 5.15
C GLN A 28 0.06 24.87 3.94
N ALA A 29 -0.81 23.91 3.66
CA ALA A 29 -0.64 22.99 2.54
C ALA A 29 -0.73 23.73 1.20
N LYS A 30 0.28 23.54 0.35
CA LYS A 30 0.26 24.02 -1.04
C LYS A 30 -0.42 23.00 -1.94
N PRO A 31 -1.30 23.43 -2.86
CA PRO A 31 -1.88 22.54 -3.85
C PRO A 31 -0.81 21.98 -4.79
N SER A 32 -1.19 20.95 -5.55
CA SER A 32 -0.38 20.46 -6.67
C SER A 32 -0.06 21.60 -7.65
N GLY A 33 1.17 21.65 -8.13
CA GLY A 33 1.62 22.64 -9.11
C GLY A 33 1.11 22.37 -10.54
N PRO A 34 1.38 23.29 -11.47
CA PRO A 34 0.89 23.21 -12.84
C PRO A 34 1.51 22.07 -13.65
N HIS A 35 2.64 21.49 -13.21
CA HIS A 35 3.35 20.42 -13.91
C HIS A 35 3.01 19.02 -13.36
N LYS A 36 1.96 18.90 -12.54
CA LYS A 36 1.48 17.59 -12.06
C LYS A 36 1.14 16.66 -13.23
N LEU A 37 1.27 15.36 -13.01
CA LEU A 37 0.96 14.34 -14.00
C LEU A 37 -0.47 14.50 -14.51
N PHE A 38 -0.63 14.39 -15.84
CA PHE A 38 -1.91 14.58 -16.54
C PHE A 38 -2.54 15.99 -16.43
N ALA A 39 -1.80 17.01 -15.98
CA ALA A 39 -2.29 18.39 -16.03
C ALA A 39 -2.46 18.91 -17.47
N GLU A 40 -1.54 18.52 -18.36
CA GLU A 40 -1.52 18.89 -19.76
C GLU A 40 -1.34 17.64 -20.63
N SER A 41 -2.00 17.60 -21.79
CA SER A 41 -1.86 16.51 -22.75
C SER A 41 -0.58 16.66 -23.58
N GLY A 42 0.02 15.54 -23.97
CA GLY A 42 1.21 15.53 -24.83
C GLY A 42 2.51 15.96 -24.16
N VAL A 43 2.54 16.10 -22.84
CA VAL A 43 3.77 16.35 -22.08
C VAL A 43 4.67 15.13 -22.11
N THR A 44 5.96 15.35 -22.35
CA THR A 44 7.03 14.36 -22.17
C THR A 44 7.91 14.82 -21.01
N TYR A 45 8.06 13.97 -20.01
CA TYR A 45 8.79 14.25 -18.77
C TYR A 45 10.28 13.91 -18.87
N GLY A 46 10.66 12.99 -19.77
CA GLY A 46 12.03 12.49 -19.93
C GLY A 46 12.47 11.55 -18.82
N ASP A 47 11.52 10.97 -18.09
CA ASP A 47 11.75 10.02 -17.00
C ASP A 47 10.62 8.98 -16.90
N TRP A 48 10.60 8.18 -15.83
CA TRP A 48 9.64 7.11 -15.58
C TRP A 48 8.17 7.56 -15.60
N ARG A 49 7.87 8.86 -15.48
CA ARG A 49 6.50 9.39 -15.62
C ARG A 49 5.96 9.20 -17.03
N ASP A 50 6.82 9.15 -18.05
CA ASP A 50 6.42 8.84 -19.43
C ASP A 50 5.90 7.41 -19.54
N ASP A 51 6.52 6.47 -18.82
CA ASP A 51 6.06 5.08 -18.73
C ASP A 51 4.75 5.00 -17.94
N LEU A 52 4.64 5.69 -16.81
CA LEU A 52 3.41 5.75 -16.02
C LEU A 52 2.22 6.29 -16.84
N ALA A 53 2.44 7.38 -17.58
CA ALA A 53 1.40 7.99 -18.41
C ALA A 53 0.92 7.04 -19.52
N ARG A 54 1.87 6.36 -20.18
CA ARG A 54 1.61 5.46 -21.31
C ARG A 54 1.04 4.10 -20.88
N ASP A 55 1.60 3.50 -19.85
CA ASP A 55 1.43 2.09 -19.50
C ASP A 55 0.56 1.89 -18.23
N GLY A 56 0.31 2.95 -17.46
CA GLY A 56 -0.49 2.90 -16.23
C GLY A 56 0.30 2.50 -14.99
N TYR A 57 1.58 2.21 -15.16
CA TYR A 57 2.53 1.89 -14.09
C TYR A 57 3.96 2.28 -14.48
N ALA A 58 4.84 2.38 -13.48
CA ALA A 58 6.27 2.56 -13.70
C ALA A 58 7.09 1.93 -12.56
N VAL A 59 8.37 1.69 -12.83
CA VAL A 59 9.36 1.28 -11.84
C VAL A 59 10.37 2.41 -11.64
N VAL A 60 10.37 3.02 -10.47
CA VAL A 60 11.34 4.03 -10.06
C VAL A 60 12.55 3.32 -9.46
N LYS A 61 13.60 3.18 -10.28
CA LYS A 61 14.80 2.42 -9.93
C LYS A 61 15.56 3.06 -8.77
N GLY A 62 15.88 2.26 -7.75
CA GLY A 62 16.71 2.70 -6.62
C GLY A 62 16.12 3.86 -5.80
N ALA A 63 14.79 3.98 -5.74
CA ALA A 63 14.12 4.97 -4.89
C ALA A 63 14.56 4.86 -3.41
N VAL A 64 14.86 3.64 -2.98
CA VAL A 64 15.63 3.34 -1.79
C VAL A 64 16.99 2.77 -2.22
N PRO A 65 18.12 3.30 -1.71
CA PRO A 65 19.43 2.70 -1.94
C PRO A 65 19.45 1.23 -1.51
N ARG A 66 20.05 0.37 -2.33
CA ARG A 66 20.06 -1.09 -2.13
C ARG A 66 20.48 -1.51 -0.72
N GLU A 67 21.55 -0.92 -0.18
CA GLU A 67 22.04 -1.20 1.18
C GLU A 67 20.97 -0.97 2.26
N ARG A 68 20.18 0.11 2.13
CA ARG A 68 19.07 0.39 3.06
C ARG A 68 17.91 -0.57 2.85
N ALA A 69 17.59 -0.92 1.60
CA ALA A 69 16.57 -1.92 1.31
C ALA A 69 16.94 -3.30 1.89
N GLU A 70 18.19 -3.73 1.76
CA GLU A 70 18.69 -4.97 2.37
C GLU A 70 18.59 -4.92 3.90
N LYS A 71 18.93 -3.79 4.53
CA LYS A 71 18.74 -3.58 5.96
C LYS A 71 17.27 -3.68 6.39
N TYR A 72 16.35 -3.08 5.64
CA TYR A 72 14.91 -3.22 5.91
C TYR A 72 14.44 -4.68 5.76
N GLY A 73 15.00 -5.40 4.79
CA GLY A 73 14.78 -6.83 4.64
C GLY A 73 15.17 -7.62 5.89
N GLU A 74 16.35 -7.33 6.45
CA GLU A 74 16.82 -7.91 7.71
C GLU A 74 15.92 -7.57 8.90
N GLU A 75 15.44 -6.33 8.99
CA GLU A 75 14.51 -5.87 10.03
C GLU A 75 13.15 -6.59 9.93
N ILE A 76 12.63 -6.78 8.71
CA ILE A 76 11.37 -7.53 8.47
C ILE A 76 11.55 -9.01 8.85
N LEU A 77 12.65 -9.66 8.45
CA LEU A 77 12.88 -11.06 8.82
C LEU A 77 13.10 -11.22 10.33
N SER A 78 13.84 -10.32 10.96
CA SER A 78 14.01 -10.29 12.41
C SER A 78 12.67 -10.07 13.13
N TYR A 79 11.80 -9.21 12.59
CA TYR A 79 10.43 -9.09 13.08
C TYR A 79 9.71 -10.44 13.01
N LEU A 80 9.78 -11.19 11.92
CA LEU A 80 9.10 -12.48 11.81
C LEU A 80 9.67 -13.53 12.78
N GLU A 81 11.00 -13.62 12.91
CA GLU A 81 11.68 -14.58 13.79
C GLU A 81 11.36 -14.33 15.26
N ASN A 82 11.31 -13.07 15.66
CA ASN A 82 11.02 -12.68 17.03
C ASN A 82 9.52 -12.50 17.30
N PHE A 83 8.65 -12.86 16.35
CA PHE A 83 7.20 -12.65 16.48
C PHE A 83 6.64 -13.37 17.69
N ASN A 84 5.98 -12.61 18.57
CA ASN A 84 5.49 -13.05 19.87
C ASN A 84 6.56 -13.77 20.72
N GLY A 85 7.78 -13.23 20.77
CA GLY A 85 8.89 -13.83 21.52
C GLY A 85 9.48 -15.08 20.86
N GLY A 86 9.10 -15.36 19.61
CA GLY A 86 9.57 -16.50 18.83
C GLY A 86 8.49 -17.56 18.64
N MET A 87 7.73 -17.46 17.55
CA MET A 87 6.79 -18.52 17.12
C MET A 87 7.48 -19.67 16.36
N GLY A 88 8.80 -19.59 16.18
CA GLY A 88 9.59 -20.66 15.56
C GLY A 88 9.78 -20.53 14.05
N PHE A 89 9.41 -19.41 13.44
CA PHE A 89 9.85 -19.07 12.09
C PHE A 89 11.38 -18.96 12.06
N LYS A 90 11.99 -19.58 11.04
CA LYS A 90 13.41 -19.51 10.74
C LYS A 90 13.58 -19.24 9.26
N ARG A 91 14.22 -18.13 8.90
CA ARG A 91 14.36 -17.67 7.50
C ARG A 91 15.14 -18.60 6.58
N ASP A 92 15.87 -19.56 7.14
CA ASP A 92 16.72 -20.53 6.45
C ASP A 92 16.12 -21.95 6.46
N ASP A 93 14.93 -22.14 7.07
CA ASP A 93 14.25 -23.43 7.16
C ASP A 93 12.80 -23.32 6.63
N PRO A 94 12.58 -23.65 5.33
CA PRO A 94 11.26 -23.63 4.72
C PRO A 94 10.21 -24.51 5.42
N SER A 95 10.63 -25.48 6.23
CA SER A 95 9.67 -26.29 7.01
C SER A 95 8.95 -25.50 8.10
N THR A 96 9.47 -24.32 8.46
CA THR A 96 8.87 -23.37 9.40
C THR A 96 7.98 -22.33 8.73
N TYR A 97 7.86 -22.34 7.40
CA TYR A 97 6.98 -21.42 6.69
C TYR A 97 5.54 -21.92 6.82
N LYS A 98 4.93 -21.68 7.98
CA LYS A 98 3.58 -22.13 8.34
C LYS A 98 2.90 -21.11 9.25
N ASN A 99 1.58 -21.13 9.28
CA ASN A 99 0.74 -20.24 10.05
C ASN A 99 1.05 -20.37 11.54
N GLU A 100 1.36 -21.57 12.03
CA GLU A 100 1.76 -21.79 13.43
C GLU A 100 3.08 -21.12 13.82
N ASN A 101 3.93 -20.78 12.86
CA ASN A 101 5.25 -20.18 13.09
C ASN A 101 5.33 -18.69 12.77
N LEU A 102 4.33 -18.15 12.08
CA LEU A 102 4.31 -16.79 11.55
C LEU A 102 3.17 -15.96 12.16
N PRO A 103 3.21 -14.62 12.07
CA PRO A 103 2.00 -13.80 12.18
C PRO A 103 0.92 -14.30 11.19
N VAL A 104 -0.32 -13.91 11.41
CA VAL A 104 -1.37 -14.14 10.42
C VAL A 104 -1.02 -13.33 9.17
N ILE A 105 -0.71 -14.04 8.10
CA ILE A 105 -0.48 -13.52 6.76
C ILE A 105 -1.68 -13.97 5.93
N THR A 106 -2.34 -13.04 5.23
CA THR A 106 -3.49 -13.39 4.38
C THR A 106 -3.06 -14.27 3.21
N GLU A 107 -4.01 -14.88 2.50
CA GLU A 107 -3.73 -15.66 1.29
C GLU A 107 -3.02 -14.85 0.20
N LYS A 108 -3.16 -13.51 0.25
CA LYS A 108 -2.50 -12.55 -0.65
C LYS A 108 -1.13 -12.09 -0.13
N GLY A 109 -0.64 -12.65 0.97
CA GLY A 109 0.66 -12.29 1.54
C GLY A 109 0.64 -11.06 2.44
N MET A 110 -0.53 -10.55 2.82
CA MET A 110 -0.63 -9.28 3.56
C MET A 110 -0.50 -9.52 5.06
N ILE A 111 0.30 -8.70 5.74
CA ILE A 111 0.24 -8.53 7.19
C ILE A 111 -0.47 -7.20 7.41
N ILE A 112 -1.71 -7.25 7.88
CA ILE A 112 -2.57 -6.07 8.09
C ILE A 112 -2.78 -5.75 9.58
N GLY A 113 -2.29 -6.62 10.47
CA GLY A 113 -2.46 -6.52 11.91
C GLY A 113 -1.20 -6.11 12.66
N TYR A 114 -1.21 -6.32 13.98
CA TYR A 114 -0.04 -6.25 14.86
C TYR A 114 0.64 -4.87 14.92
N GLY A 115 -0.09 -3.81 14.57
CA GLY A 115 0.48 -2.47 14.45
C GLY A 115 1.55 -2.33 13.36
N VAL A 116 1.63 -3.27 12.40
CA VAL A 116 2.72 -3.34 11.41
C VAL A 116 2.82 -2.09 10.53
N ALA A 117 1.68 -1.45 10.28
CA ALA A 117 1.58 -0.17 9.59
C ALA A 117 2.33 0.95 10.34
N HIS A 118 2.66 0.78 11.62
CA HIS A 118 3.39 1.72 12.45
C HIS A 118 4.71 1.17 13.00
N GLU A 119 5.22 0.06 12.48
CA GLU A 119 6.57 -0.40 12.84
C GLU A 119 7.63 0.61 12.40
N SER A 120 8.73 0.66 13.13
CA SER A 120 9.87 1.55 12.86
C SER A 120 10.39 1.42 11.42
N PHE A 121 10.55 0.19 10.92
CA PHE A 121 11.00 -0.09 9.55
C PHE A 121 9.97 0.37 8.50
N THR A 122 8.67 0.24 8.77
CA THR A 122 7.61 0.71 7.88
C THR A 122 7.66 2.23 7.72
N TRP A 123 7.85 2.95 8.82
CA TRP A 123 8.04 4.39 8.80
C TRP A 123 9.37 4.83 8.20
N ALA A 124 10.44 4.07 8.42
CA ALA A 124 11.74 4.33 7.82
C ALA A 124 11.64 4.29 6.28
N ILE A 125 10.93 3.30 5.72
CA ILE A 125 10.68 3.19 4.27
C ILE A 125 9.82 4.36 3.76
N ARG A 126 8.73 4.71 4.45
CA ARG A 126 7.82 5.80 4.02
C ARG A 126 8.47 7.18 3.99
N GLN A 127 9.52 7.39 4.77
CA GLN A 127 10.23 8.67 4.78
C GLN A 127 11.52 8.66 3.94
N GLU A 128 11.73 7.63 3.12
CA GLU A 128 12.87 7.56 2.22
C GLU A 128 12.81 8.68 1.16
N PRO A 129 13.88 9.49 0.98
CA PRO A 129 13.83 10.64 0.09
C PRO A 129 13.44 10.28 -1.35
N GLY A 130 14.03 9.25 -1.94
CA GLY A 130 13.71 8.85 -3.31
C GLY A 130 12.29 8.28 -3.49
N VAL A 131 11.69 7.76 -2.41
CA VAL A 131 10.27 7.35 -2.41
C VAL A 131 9.40 8.59 -2.41
N VAL A 132 9.59 9.49 -1.44
CA VAL A 132 8.80 10.71 -1.31
C VAL A 132 8.91 11.59 -2.56
N GLU A 133 10.13 11.81 -3.05
CA GLU A 133 10.41 12.62 -4.25
C GLU A 133 9.71 12.08 -5.50
N ALA A 134 9.51 10.77 -5.62
CA ALA A 134 8.78 10.21 -6.75
C ALA A 134 7.33 10.71 -6.79
N PHE A 135 6.65 10.73 -5.64
CA PHE A 135 5.29 11.26 -5.55
C PHE A 135 5.26 12.79 -5.67
N GLU A 136 6.27 13.50 -5.15
CA GLU A 136 6.38 14.95 -5.31
C GLU A 136 6.48 15.36 -6.78
N ARG A 137 7.18 14.57 -7.61
CA ARG A 137 7.28 14.80 -9.07
C ARG A 137 5.97 14.56 -9.82
N VAL A 138 5.13 13.64 -9.32
CA VAL A 138 3.83 13.34 -9.92
C VAL A 138 2.81 14.41 -9.55
N TYR A 139 2.81 14.84 -8.29
CA TYR A 139 1.86 15.84 -7.82
C TYR A 139 2.37 17.28 -7.96
N ASP A 140 3.63 17.49 -8.35
CA ASP A 140 4.27 18.80 -8.43
C ASP A 140 4.10 19.62 -7.14
N THR A 141 4.32 18.98 -5.99
CA THR A 141 4.28 19.62 -4.67
C THR A 141 5.13 18.85 -3.67
N LYS A 142 5.70 19.58 -2.69
CA LYS A 142 6.40 19.00 -1.53
C LYS A 142 5.45 18.69 -0.37
N ASP A 143 4.24 19.25 -0.37
CA ASP A 143 3.30 19.09 0.74
C ASP A 143 2.49 17.82 0.53
N LEU A 144 3.02 16.69 1.02
CA LEU A 144 2.41 15.36 0.88
C LEU A 144 2.04 14.76 2.24
N ILE A 145 1.03 13.89 2.22
CA ILE A 145 0.70 12.96 3.32
C ILE A 145 0.71 11.52 2.81
N VAL A 146 1.02 10.55 3.68
CA VAL A 146 1.19 9.13 3.31
C VAL A 146 0.14 8.23 3.96
N SER A 147 -0.28 7.15 3.29
CA SER A 147 -1.16 6.13 3.89
C SER A 147 -0.49 5.33 5.01
N PHE A 148 -1.29 4.81 5.96
CA PHE A 148 -0.84 3.89 7.00
C PHE A 148 -1.19 2.45 6.61
N ASP A 149 -0.78 2.06 5.41
CA ASP A 149 -1.12 0.77 4.81
C ASP A 149 -0.24 -0.37 5.36
N ALA A 150 -0.61 -1.59 5.00
CA ALA A 150 0.00 -2.85 5.37
C ALA A 150 1.38 -3.08 4.72
N ILE A 151 1.99 -4.21 5.07
CA ILE A 151 3.13 -4.78 4.35
C ILE A 151 2.71 -6.09 3.68
N ASN A 152 3.45 -6.50 2.65
CA ASN A 152 3.37 -7.85 2.14
C ASN A 152 4.61 -8.64 2.56
N THR A 153 4.38 -9.86 3.04
CA THR A 153 5.43 -10.87 3.19
C THR A 153 4.87 -12.21 2.73
N SER A 154 5.43 -12.75 1.66
CA SER A 154 5.01 -14.03 1.10
C SER A 154 6.17 -15.00 1.04
N PHE A 155 5.89 -16.28 1.30
CA PHE A 155 6.87 -17.35 1.24
C PHE A 155 6.44 -18.39 0.21
N PRO A 156 7.37 -18.93 -0.59
CA PRO A 156 7.04 -19.99 -1.53
C PRO A 156 6.69 -21.29 -0.82
N GLY A 157 5.92 -22.14 -1.49
CA GLY A 157 5.63 -23.51 -1.02
C GLY A 157 4.72 -23.63 0.20
N ARG A 158 4.10 -22.53 0.67
CA ARG A 158 3.08 -22.56 1.74
C ARG A 158 1.88 -23.39 1.32
N LYS A 159 1.59 -24.50 2.03
CA LYS A 159 0.45 -25.40 1.76
C LYS A 159 -0.72 -25.21 2.72
N ASP A 160 -0.51 -24.43 3.78
CA ASP A 160 -1.43 -24.20 4.89
C ASP A 160 -2.21 -22.88 4.74
N VAL A 161 -2.03 -22.18 3.62
CA VAL A 161 -2.83 -21.02 3.22
C VAL A 161 -3.58 -21.36 1.93
N LYS A 162 -4.72 -20.71 1.71
CA LYS A 162 -5.47 -20.83 0.45
C LYS A 162 -4.59 -20.34 -0.70
N ALA A 163 -4.68 -21.03 -1.85
CA ALA A 163 -4.01 -20.56 -3.06
C ALA A 163 -4.50 -19.16 -3.46
N ASN A 164 -3.55 -18.26 -3.74
CA ASN A 164 -3.81 -16.92 -4.24
C ASN A 164 -4.17 -17.01 -5.73
N LYS A 165 -5.46 -17.02 -6.04
CA LYS A 165 -5.96 -17.00 -7.42
C LYS A 165 -6.01 -15.55 -7.93
N PRO A 166 -5.89 -15.31 -9.26
CA PRO A 166 -6.05 -13.98 -9.83
C PRO A 166 -7.31 -13.29 -9.32
N TRP A 167 -7.18 -12.01 -8.99
CA TRP A 167 -8.23 -11.18 -8.40
C TRP A 167 -8.14 -9.74 -8.95
N PRO A 168 -8.28 -9.58 -10.28
CA PRO A 168 -8.07 -8.30 -10.94
C PRO A 168 -9.05 -7.25 -10.42
N HIS A 169 -8.52 -6.09 -10.05
CA HIS A 169 -9.30 -4.97 -9.56
C HIS A 169 -8.63 -3.64 -9.88
N GLN A 170 -9.41 -2.57 -9.79
CA GLN A 170 -8.92 -1.20 -9.68
C GLN A 170 -9.38 -0.62 -8.34
N ASP A 171 -8.62 0.33 -7.79
CA ASP A 171 -8.96 0.99 -6.53
C ASP A 171 -9.42 2.44 -6.77
N GLN A 172 -10.40 2.58 -7.64
CA GLN A 172 -11.00 3.88 -7.93
C GLN A 172 -12.49 3.69 -8.21
N ASP A 173 -13.30 4.59 -7.65
CA ASP A 173 -14.73 4.68 -7.94
C ASP A 173 -14.98 4.77 -9.46
N PRO A 174 -15.68 3.79 -10.07
CA PRO A 174 -16.06 3.80 -11.47
C PRO A 174 -16.79 5.06 -11.93
N LEU A 175 -17.48 5.75 -11.00
CA LEU A 175 -18.22 6.97 -11.29
C LEU A 175 -17.37 8.24 -11.24
N LYS A 176 -16.08 8.14 -10.89
CA LYS A 176 -15.15 9.26 -10.78
C LYS A 176 -14.00 9.06 -11.76
N PRO A 177 -14.14 9.53 -13.02
CA PRO A 177 -13.13 9.36 -14.05
C PRO A 177 -11.87 10.19 -13.78
N GLY A 178 -10.85 9.98 -14.61
CA GLY A 178 -9.56 10.68 -14.51
C GLY A 178 -8.64 10.18 -13.40
N PHE A 179 -7.40 10.67 -13.39
CA PHE A 179 -6.41 10.31 -12.39
C PHE A 179 -6.75 10.91 -11.01
N ARG A 180 -6.78 10.06 -9.97
CA ARG A 180 -7.09 10.48 -8.59
C ARG A 180 -6.03 10.09 -7.59
N CYS A 181 -5.45 8.90 -7.74
CA CYS A 181 -4.54 8.33 -6.77
C CYS A 181 -3.39 7.63 -7.50
N LEU A 182 -2.16 7.91 -7.08
CA LEU A 182 -1.01 7.10 -7.45
C LEU A 182 -0.73 6.15 -6.30
N GLN A 183 -0.98 4.88 -6.53
CA GLN A 183 -0.59 3.84 -5.58
C GLN A 183 0.88 3.51 -5.75
N GLY A 184 1.47 2.94 -4.70
CA GLY A 184 2.82 2.43 -4.79
C GLY A 184 3.17 1.41 -3.73
N LEU A 185 4.27 0.71 -3.99
CA LEU A 185 4.92 -0.17 -3.03
C LEU A 185 6.44 -0.11 -3.22
N VAL A 186 7.18 -0.13 -2.11
CA VAL A 186 8.63 -0.28 -2.13
C VAL A 186 8.96 -1.77 -2.05
N ASN A 187 9.66 -2.26 -3.07
CA ASN A 187 10.12 -3.63 -3.15
C ASN A 187 11.38 -3.84 -2.29
N ILE A 188 11.39 -4.85 -1.42
CA ILE A 188 12.47 -5.06 -0.45
C ILE A 188 13.38 -6.23 -0.83
N PHE A 189 12.80 -7.34 -1.31
CA PHE A 189 13.56 -8.50 -1.77
C PHE A 189 13.65 -8.58 -3.30
N PRO A 190 14.61 -9.31 -3.88
CA PRO A 190 14.61 -9.58 -5.31
C PRO A 190 13.25 -10.10 -5.77
N ASN A 191 12.74 -9.52 -6.86
CA ASN A 191 11.42 -9.87 -7.38
C ASN A 191 11.47 -10.08 -8.89
N GLY A 192 11.77 -11.31 -9.31
CA GLY A 192 11.73 -11.74 -10.70
C GLY A 192 10.38 -12.33 -11.12
N ASP A 193 10.40 -13.04 -12.25
CA ASP A 193 9.20 -13.58 -12.92
C ASP A 193 8.37 -14.49 -12.01
N ASN A 194 9.03 -15.29 -11.16
CA ASN A 194 8.41 -16.31 -10.32
C ASN A 194 8.41 -15.98 -8.81
N ASP A 195 8.85 -14.79 -8.42
CA ASP A 195 8.99 -14.40 -7.00
C ASP A 195 7.71 -13.76 -6.44
N GLY A 196 6.58 -13.98 -7.11
CA GLY A 196 5.30 -13.37 -6.76
C GLY A 196 5.32 -11.86 -7.01
N GLY A 197 4.29 -11.13 -6.61
CA GLY A 197 4.26 -9.67 -6.70
C GLY A 197 3.21 -9.10 -7.62
N LEU A 198 3.41 -7.85 -8.02
CA LEU A 198 2.38 -7.04 -8.69
C LEU A 198 2.24 -7.46 -10.16
N ILE A 199 1.00 -7.71 -10.57
CA ILE A 199 0.58 -7.86 -11.96
C ILE A 199 -0.34 -6.69 -12.30
N VAL A 200 -0.11 -6.06 -13.45
CA VAL A 200 -0.91 -4.93 -13.95
C VAL A 200 -1.38 -5.18 -15.37
N CYS A 201 -2.54 -4.65 -15.73
CA CYS A 201 -3.03 -4.65 -17.10
C CYS A 201 -2.52 -3.39 -17.81
N LYS A 202 -1.43 -3.53 -18.57
CA LYS A 202 -0.70 -2.44 -19.21
C LYS A 202 -1.62 -1.63 -20.14
N GLY A 203 -1.67 -0.31 -19.94
CA GLY A 203 -2.44 0.64 -20.75
C GLY A 203 -3.94 0.68 -20.48
N ALA A 204 -4.48 -0.22 -19.64
CA ALA A 204 -5.91 -0.31 -19.40
C ALA A 204 -6.48 0.86 -18.59
N HIS A 205 -5.65 1.64 -17.89
CA HIS A 205 -6.08 2.89 -17.23
C HIS A 205 -6.63 3.92 -18.22
N LEU A 206 -6.17 3.91 -19.47
CA LEU A 206 -6.67 4.78 -20.55
C LEU A 206 -8.06 4.36 -21.04
N LEU A 207 -8.45 3.11 -20.79
CA LEU A 207 -9.75 2.54 -21.18
C LEU A 207 -10.75 2.52 -20.02
N SER A 208 -10.38 3.04 -18.84
CA SER A 208 -11.20 2.92 -17.63
C SER A 208 -12.61 3.51 -17.82
N GLU A 209 -12.73 4.67 -18.47
CA GLU A 209 -14.03 5.30 -18.73
C GLU A 209 -14.89 4.48 -19.69
N ASP A 210 -14.33 4.07 -20.83
CA ASP A 210 -15.02 3.21 -21.81
C ASP A 210 -15.47 1.88 -21.19
N PHE A 211 -14.60 1.26 -20.38
CA PHE A 211 -14.91 0.03 -19.67
C PHE A 211 -16.11 0.22 -18.73
N HIS A 212 -16.09 1.25 -17.89
CA HIS A 212 -17.15 1.46 -16.91
C HIS A 212 -18.47 1.90 -17.54
N GLU A 213 -18.44 2.50 -18.73
CA GLU A 213 -19.65 2.76 -19.51
C GLU A 213 -20.24 1.46 -20.10
N ASP A 214 -19.41 0.61 -20.70
CA ASP A 214 -19.83 -0.69 -21.27
C ASP A 214 -20.36 -1.65 -20.19
N PHE A 215 -19.77 -1.64 -19.00
CA PHE A 215 -20.10 -2.56 -17.88
C PHE A 215 -21.02 -1.94 -16.82
N LYS A 216 -21.59 -0.74 -17.04
CA LYS A 216 -22.41 -0.03 -16.04
C LYS A 216 -23.60 -0.82 -15.48
N ASN A 217 -24.15 -1.74 -16.29
CA ASN A 217 -25.32 -2.55 -15.97
C ASN A 217 -24.97 -4.05 -15.86
N GLU A 218 -23.72 -4.40 -15.60
CA GLU A 218 -23.31 -5.79 -15.46
C GLU A 218 -24.09 -6.49 -14.33
N GLU A 219 -24.69 -7.64 -14.64
CA GLU A 219 -25.52 -8.38 -13.66
C GLU A 219 -24.66 -9.17 -12.67
N ASN A 220 -23.45 -9.56 -13.08
CA ASN A 220 -22.52 -10.40 -12.32
C ASN A 220 -21.43 -9.60 -11.59
N ARG A 221 -21.70 -8.33 -11.26
CA ARG A 221 -20.76 -7.45 -10.57
C ARG A 221 -20.19 -8.09 -9.31
N ILE A 222 -18.86 -8.06 -9.19
CA ILE A 222 -18.16 -8.54 -7.99
C ILE A 222 -18.48 -7.61 -6.82
N TRP A 223 -18.90 -8.17 -5.70
CA TRP A 223 -19.22 -7.40 -4.50
C TRP A 223 -18.01 -6.62 -4.00
N ALA A 224 -18.23 -5.33 -3.72
CA ALA A 224 -17.25 -4.42 -3.15
C ALA A 224 -17.76 -3.87 -1.82
N TRP A 225 -16.87 -3.78 -0.82
CA TRP A 225 -17.20 -3.20 0.47
C TRP A 225 -17.19 -1.66 0.46
N THR A 226 -16.56 -1.06 -0.55
CA THR A 226 -16.45 0.38 -0.79
C THR A 226 -16.65 0.67 -2.27
N LYS A 227 -17.00 1.91 -2.60
CA LYS A 227 -17.08 2.38 -4.00
C LYS A 227 -15.71 2.54 -4.63
N GLU A 228 -14.66 2.78 -3.83
CA GLU A 228 -13.28 2.96 -4.30
C GLU A 228 -12.59 1.62 -4.65
N TRP A 229 -13.37 0.60 -4.99
CA TRP A 229 -12.87 -0.71 -5.43
C TRP A 229 -13.83 -1.29 -6.47
N TYR A 230 -13.27 -1.77 -7.57
CA TYR A 230 -14.03 -2.45 -8.62
C TYR A 230 -13.26 -3.69 -9.09
N GLY A 231 -13.92 -4.86 -9.04
CA GLY A 231 -13.35 -6.13 -9.45
C GLY A 231 -13.75 -6.49 -10.87
N PHE A 232 -12.79 -6.94 -11.67
CA PHE A 232 -13.03 -7.36 -13.05
C PHE A 232 -13.47 -8.82 -13.10
N THR A 233 -14.57 -9.10 -13.78
CA THR A 233 -15.01 -10.47 -14.08
C THR A 233 -14.19 -11.08 -15.22
N ASP A 234 -14.43 -12.36 -15.53
CA ASP A 234 -13.82 -13.01 -16.69
C ASP A 234 -14.23 -12.30 -18.00
N GLU A 235 -15.48 -11.82 -18.12
CA GLU A 235 -15.90 -11.03 -19.29
C GLU A 235 -15.15 -9.69 -19.37
N GLY A 236 -14.97 -9.02 -18.22
CA GLY A 236 -14.20 -7.78 -18.15
C GLY A 236 -12.73 -7.97 -18.55
N MET A 237 -12.10 -9.06 -18.10
CA MET A 237 -10.75 -9.40 -18.51
C MET A 237 -10.64 -9.70 -20.02
N GLU A 238 -11.60 -10.42 -20.60
CA GLU A 238 -11.60 -10.70 -22.04
C GLU A 238 -11.87 -9.42 -22.85
N TRP A 239 -12.69 -8.48 -22.35
CA TRP A 239 -12.87 -7.17 -22.97
C TRP A 239 -11.54 -6.40 -23.06
N LEU A 240 -10.77 -6.34 -21.96
CA LEU A 240 -9.47 -5.67 -21.93
C LEU A 240 -8.49 -6.30 -22.92
N LYS A 241 -8.44 -7.63 -22.97
CA LYS A 241 -7.64 -8.38 -23.92
C LYS A 241 -8.04 -8.11 -25.38
N ASN A 242 -9.34 -8.03 -25.67
CA ASN A 242 -9.84 -7.68 -27.01
C ASN A 242 -9.51 -6.25 -27.44
N LYS A 243 -9.27 -5.34 -26.48
CA LYS A 243 -8.72 -4.01 -26.72
C LYS A 243 -7.20 -3.98 -26.85
N GLY A 244 -6.53 -5.13 -26.76
CA GLY A 244 -5.09 -5.27 -26.89
C GLY A 244 -4.30 -5.01 -25.60
N CYS A 245 -4.95 -4.96 -24.44
CA CYS A 245 -4.25 -4.82 -23.17
C CYS A 245 -3.60 -6.15 -22.73
N GLU A 246 -2.45 -6.05 -22.07
CA GLU A 246 -1.66 -7.19 -21.64
C GLU A 246 -1.47 -7.17 -20.13
N TRP A 247 -1.63 -8.33 -19.48
CA TRP A 247 -1.29 -8.50 -18.07
C TRP A 247 0.20 -8.76 -17.93
N VAL A 248 0.90 -7.86 -17.23
CA VAL A 248 2.36 -7.88 -17.07
C VAL A 248 2.72 -8.08 -15.61
N LYS A 249 3.58 -9.07 -15.35
CA LYS A 249 4.23 -9.25 -14.06
C LYS A 249 5.39 -8.26 -13.94
N ILE A 250 5.34 -7.41 -12.91
CA ILE A 250 6.38 -6.39 -12.71
C ILE A 250 7.53 -6.97 -11.92
N ASN A 251 8.74 -6.89 -12.49
CA ASN A 251 9.98 -7.27 -11.83
C ASN A 251 10.67 -6.06 -11.22
N ALA A 252 11.36 -6.28 -10.10
CA ALA A 252 11.98 -5.23 -9.33
C ALA A 252 13.18 -5.73 -8.53
N GLU A 253 14.13 -4.83 -8.32
CA GLU A 253 15.28 -5.04 -7.44
C GLU A 253 14.99 -4.52 -6.03
N PRO A 254 15.75 -4.96 -5.01
CA PRO A 254 15.69 -4.36 -3.68
C PRO A 254 15.85 -2.83 -3.73
N GLY A 255 14.85 -2.14 -3.21
CA GLY A 255 14.80 -0.68 -3.10
C GLY A 255 14.12 0.04 -4.27
N ASP A 256 13.68 -0.68 -5.30
CA ASP A 256 12.84 -0.07 -6.33
C ASP A 256 11.45 0.28 -5.77
N LEU A 257 10.90 1.39 -6.23
CA LEU A 257 9.51 1.77 -5.98
C LEU A 257 8.68 1.46 -7.23
N LEU A 258 7.65 0.63 -7.07
CA LEU A 258 6.65 0.40 -8.10
C LEU A 258 5.48 1.34 -7.85
N VAL A 259 5.04 2.05 -8.89
CA VAL A 259 3.88 2.94 -8.83
C VAL A 259 2.90 2.62 -9.94
N TRP A 260 1.61 2.80 -9.67
CA TRP A 260 0.55 2.62 -10.66
C TRP A 260 -0.63 3.55 -10.41
N ASP A 261 -1.23 4.00 -11.51
CA ASP A 261 -2.47 4.76 -11.51
C ASP A 261 -3.60 3.91 -10.88
N SER A 262 -4.41 4.50 -10.00
CA SER A 262 -5.52 3.78 -9.34
C SER A 262 -6.56 3.20 -10.29
N ARG A 263 -6.62 3.68 -11.54
CA ARG A 263 -7.44 3.12 -12.62
C ARG A 263 -6.86 1.86 -13.26
N THR A 264 -5.56 1.61 -13.10
CA THR A 264 -4.89 0.45 -13.70
C THR A 264 -5.41 -0.84 -13.05
N PRO A 265 -6.05 -1.75 -13.81
CA PRO A 265 -6.42 -3.06 -13.31
C PRO A 265 -5.16 -3.81 -12.86
N HIS A 266 -5.17 -4.34 -11.65
CA HIS A 266 -4.02 -4.99 -11.06
C HIS A 266 -4.44 -6.06 -10.04
N TYR A 267 -3.48 -6.89 -9.65
CA TYR A 267 -3.58 -7.83 -8.53
C TYR A 267 -2.18 -8.30 -8.15
N ASN A 268 -2.08 -9.13 -7.11
CA ASN A 268 -0.80 -9.76 -6.76
C ASN A 268 -0.86 -11.28 -6.86
N VAL A 269 0.30 -11.87 -7.12
CA VAL A 269 0.52 -13.32 -7.09
C VAL A 269 1.51 -13.72 -6.00
N SER A 270 1.41 -14.96 -5.53
CA SER A 270 2.34 -15.53 -4.55
C SER A 270 3.64 -16.00 -5.23
N PRO A 271 4.77 -16.05 -4.50
CA PRO A 271 6.01 -16.62 -5.04
C PRO A 271 5.88 -18.12 -5.31
N GLU A 272 6.32 -18.53 -6.49
CA GLU A 272 6.40 -19.93 -6.93
C GLU A 272 7.84 -20.46 -6.94
N GLY A 273 8.83 -19.56 -6.91
CA GLY A 273 10.25 -19.88 -6.84
C GLY A 273 10.73 -20.30 -5.44
N THR A 274 11.96 -19.96 -5.11
CA THR A 274 12.58 -20.27 -3.81
C THR A 274 12.72 -19.05 -2.90
N SER A 275 12.55 -17.86 -3.44
CA SER A 275 12.78 -16.60 -2.73
C SER A 275 11.51 -16.13 -2.02
N PRO A 276 11.61 -15.62 -0.78
CA PRO A 276 10.51 -14.89 -0.18
C PRO A 276 10.29 -13.55 -0.88
N ARG A 277 9.09 -13.02 -0.77
CA ARG A 277 8.74 -11.66 -1.19
C ARG A 277 8.51 -10.79 0.04
N ALA A 278 9.04 -9.58 0.02
CA ALA A 278 8.69 -8.54 0.98
C ALA A 278 8.53 -7.19 0.27
N CYS A 279 7.46 -6.46 0.62
CA CYS A 279 7.28 -5.07 0.19
C CYS A 279 6.46 -4.29 1.22
N THR A 280 6.60 -2.97 1.19
CA THR A 280 5.79 -2.05 2.00
C THR A 280 4.94 -1.21 1.08
N TYR A 281 3.62 -1.16 1.32
CA TYR A 281 2.72 -0.33 0.54
C TYR A 281 2.87 1.14 0.96
N THR A 282 3.02 2.01 -0.03
CA THR A 282 3.31 3.43 0.15
C THR A 282 2.53 4.22 -0.88
N CYS A 283 1.47 4.90 -0.43
CA CYS A 283 0.65 5.77 -1.26
C CYS A 283 0.67 7.18 -0.66
N TYR A 284 0.80 8.19 -1.51
CA TYR A 284 0.90 9.58 -1.08
C TYR A 284 -0.11 10.43 -1.83
N MET A 285 -0.51 11.54 -1.22
CA MET A 285 -1.34 12.56 -1.87
C MET A 285 -0.94 13.94 -1.37
N PRO A 286 -1.25 15.01 -2.13
CA PRO A 286 -1.12 16.38 -1.66
C PRO A 286 -1.88 16.59 -0.34
N ALA A 287 -1.24 17.20 0.64
CA ALA A 287 -1.89 17.57 1.90
C ALA A 287 -3.08 18.51 1.68
N ALA A 288 -3.02 19.34 0.62
CA ALA A 288 -4.08 20.27 0.25
C ALA A 288 -5.36 19.59 -0.26
N ASP A 289 -5.29 18.33 -0.67
CA ASP A 289 -6.44 17.55 -1.14
C ASP A 289 -7.18 16.85 0.02
N ALA A 290 -6.60 16.86 1.24
CA ALA A 290 -7.23 16.36 2.44
C ALA A 290 -8.02 17.47 3.14
N THR A 291 -9.23 17.15 3.59
CA THR A 291 -10.02 18.07 4.43
C THR A 291 -9.44 18.13 5.85
N GLN A 292 -9.79 19.17 6.63
CA GLN A 292 -9.41 19.22 8.03
C GLN A 292 -10.00 18.04 8.84
N GLU A 293 -11.20 17.57 8.49
CA GLU A 293 -11.79 16.36 9.07
C GLU A 293 -10.94 15.11 8.78
N ASP A 294 -10.47 14.96 7.53
CA ASP A 294 -9.57 13.87 7.14
C ASP A 294 -8.27 13.91 7.95
N LEU A 295 -7.65 15.09 8.10
CA LEU A 295 -6.41 15.25 8.84
C LEU A 295 -6.58 14.96 10.33
N ILE A 296 -7.70 15.37 10.94
CA ILE A 296 -8.03 15.06 12.34
C ILE A 296 -8.27 13.56 12.52
N ARG A 297 -9.01 12.92 11.61
CA ARG A 297 -9.21 11.46 11.62
C ARG A 297 -7.89 10.71 11.47
N LYS A 298 -7.03 11.17 10.56
CA LYS A 298 -5.70 10.62 10.32
C LYS A 298 -4.77 10.78 11.54
N LYS A 299 -4.81 11.94 12.21
CA LYS A 299 -4.12 12.16 13.50
C LYS A 299 -4.58 11.13 14.53
N GLY A 300 -5.89 10.94 14.67
CA GLY A 300 -6.46 9.93 15.56
C GLY A 300 -5.91 8.53 15.25
N ALA A 301 -5.92 8.12 13.97
CA ALA A 301 -5.37 6.84 13.54
C ALA A 301 -3.87 6.71 13.87
N PHE A 302 -3.08 7.78 13.72
CA PHE A 302 -1.67 7.77 14.07
C PHE A 302 -1.44 7.64 15.59
N GLU A 303 -2.16 8.41 16.40
CA GLU A 303 -2.04 8.40 17.87
C GLU A 303 -2.50 7.07 18.49
N THR A 304 -3.45 6.38 17.85
CA THR A 304 -3.95 5.07 18.26
C THR A 304 -3.31 3.89 17.50
N LEU A 305 -2.35 4.18 16.61
CA LEU A 305 -1.60 3.18 15.82
C LEU A 305 -2.47 2.29 14.93
N GLN A 306 -3.60 2.83 14.46
CA GLN A 306 -4.51 2.16 13.54
C GLN A 306 -4.02 2.30 12.10
N SER A 307 -4.02 1.17 11.39
CA SER A 307 -3.81 1.16 9.93
C SER A 307 -4.92 1.92 9.19
N THR A 308 -4.62 2.32 7.97
CA THR A 308 -5.61 2.83 7.00
C THR A 308 -5.56 1.96 5.75
N THR A 309 -6.46 2.20 4.80
CA THR A 309 -6.27 1.71 3.42
C THR A 309 -5.17 2.51 2.72
N HIS A 310 -4.94 2.21 1.43
CA HIS A 310 -4.02 2.96 0.57
C HIS A 310 -4.38 4.46 0.45
N TRP A 311 -5.61 4.89 0.73
CA TRP A 311 -6.00 6.30 0.66
C TRP A 311 -5.28 7.14 1.75
N PRO A 312 -4.40 8.08 1.38
CA PRO A 312 -3.52 8.73 2.36
C PRO A 312 -4.24 9.67 3.33
N ASN A 313 -5.41 10.19 2.96
CA ASN A 313 -6.29 10.98 3.82
C ASN A 313 -7.05 10.16 4.88
N ALA A 314 -6.70 8.88 5.06
CA ALA A 314 -7.34 8.00 6.03
C ALA A 314 -8.86 7.91 5.83
N MET A 315 -9.33 7.85 4.58
CA MET A 315 -10.76 7.69 4.25
C MET A 315 -11.42 6.54 5.03
N HIS A 316 -10.66 5.46 5.23
CA HIS A 316 -11.04 4.32 6.07
C HIS A 316 -9.92 4.03 7.06
N VAL A 317 -10.28 3.91 8.34
CA VAL A 317 -9.37 3.62 9.45
C VAL A 317 -9.71 2.24 10.04
N GLY A 318 -8.68 1.49 10.39
CA GLY A 318 -8.79 0.13 10.87
C GLY A 318 -8.71 -0.91 9.75
N GLY A 319 -9.02 -2.15 10.11
CA GLY A 319 -8.92 -3.28 9.18
C GLY A 319 -9.84 -4.42 9.60
N ILE A 320 -9.77 -5.49 8.83
CA ILE A 320 -10.53 -6.72 9.10
C ILE A 320 -9.97 -7.37 10.38
N PRO A 321 -10.83 -7.96 11.25
CA PRO A 321 -10.36 -8.70 12.41
C PRO A 321 -9.27 -9.72 12.05
N ILE A 322 -8.16 -9.70 12.78
CA ILE A 322 -7.08 -10.65 12.60
C ILE A 322 -7.48 -11.94 13.28
N LEU A 323 -7.79 -12.97 12.50
CA LEU A 323 -8.24 -14.26 13.02
C LEU A 323 -7.15 -15.31 12.89
N ARG A 324 -6.98 -16.12 13.95
CA ARG A 324 -6.20 -17.34 13.97
C ARG A 324 -7.14 -18.47 14.35
N ASP A 325 -7.26 -19.48 13.51
CA ASP A 325 -8.18 -20.62 13.69
C ASP A 325 -9.63 -20.19 13.96
N GLY A 326 -10.09 -19.17 13.23
CA GLY A 326 -11.46 -18.64 13.32
C GLY A 326 -11.75 -17.79 14.56
N LYS A 327 -10.76 -17.52 15.42
CA LYS A 327 -10.90 -16.69 16.62
C LYS A 327 -9.98 -15.46 16.55
N PRO A 328 -10.30 -14.35 17.25
CA PRO A 328 -9.38 -13.22 17.36
C PRO A 328 -7.97 -13.69 17.75
N CYS A 329 -6.98 -13.33 16.93
CA CYS A 329 -5.60 -13.75 17.15
C CYS A 329 -5.08 -13.15 18.46
N PRO A 330 -4.67 -13.96 19.45
CA PRO A 330 -4.31 -13.47 20.79
C PRO A 330 -3.06 -12.57 20.77
N TYR A 331 -2.23 -12.69 19.73
CA TYR A 331 -0.99 -11.90 19.55
C TYR A 331 -1.24 -10.54 18.91
N ASN A 332 -2.47 -10.23 18.47
CA ASN A 332 -2.77 -8.95 17.84
C ASN A 332 -3.02 -7.87 18.90
N THR A 333 -1.94 -7.21 19.35
CA THR A 333 -2.00 -6.12 20.33
C THR A 333 -2.36 -4.76 19.74
N GLY A 334 -2.39 -4.65 18.41
CA GLY A 334 -2.57 -3.37 17.70
C GLY A 334 -1.40 -2.41 17.82
N LYS A 335 -0.26 -2.83 18.40
CA LYS A 335 0.91 -1.98 18.65
C LYS A 335 2.12 -2.53 17.91
N PRO A 336 2.95 -1.66 17.29
CA PRO A 336 4.24 -2.08 16.74
C PRO A 336 5.16 -2.52 17.87
N ARG A 337 6.15 -3.36 17.56
CA ARG A 337 7.19 -3.75 18.51
C ARG A 337 8.17 -2.63 18.75
N GLU A 338 8.47 -1.88 17.70
CA GLU A 338 9.28 -0.69 17.79
C GLU A 338 8.49 0.51 17.28
N ALA A 339 8.34 1.52 18.13
CA ALA A 339 7.59 2.72 17.81
C ALA A 339 8.16 3.47 16.58
N PRO A 340 7.31 4.21 15.85
CA PRO A 340 7.75 5.08 14.75
C PRO A 340 8.91 6.00 15.15
N LYS A 341 9.97 6.04 14.34
CA LYS A 341 11.08 6.99 14.46
C LYS A 341 11.02 8.02 13.33
N LEU A 342 10.31 9.11 13.59
CA LEU A 342 10.03 10.11 12.57
C LEU A 342 11.18 11.11 12.43
N THR A 343 11.60 11.33 11.19
CA THR A 343 12.29 12.56 10.80
C THR A 343 11.31 13.73 10.76
N ASN A 344 11.80 14.97 10.60
CA ASN A 344 10.92 16.11 10.32
C ASN A 344 10.02 15.84 9.10
N ARG A 345 10.60 15.25 8.04
CA ARG A 345 9.84 14.86 6.85
C ARG A 345 8.81 13.78 7.15
N GLY A 346 9.18 12.77 7.94
CA GLY A 346 8.24 11.74 8.42
C GLY A 346 7.07 12.32 9.20
N PHE A 347 7.30 13.35 10.01
CA PHE A 347 6.23 14.03 10.75
C PHE A 347 5.30 14.84 9.84
N GLU A 348 5.81 15.53 8.82
CA GLU A 348 4.99 16.18 7.78
C GLU A 348 4.07 15.18 7.08
N LEU A 349 4.59 14.01 6.72
CA LEU A 349 3.85 12.95 6.05
C LEU A 349 2.68 12.39 6.87
N THR A 350 2.66 12.59 8.20
CA THR A 350 1.52 12.21 9.04
C THR A 350 0.27 13.04 8.76
N GLY A 351 0.42 14.24 8.19
CA GLY A 351 -0.65 15.21 8.03
C GLY A 351 -0.94 16.06 9.27
N ILE A 352 -0.44 15.68 10.45
CA ILE A 352 -0.64 16.41 11.71
C ILE A 352 -0.18 17.87 11.61
N PRO A 353 0.98 18.18 10.99
CA PRO A 353 1.42 19.56 10.84
C PRO A 353 0.47 20.48 10.07
N TYR A 354 -0.42 19.93 9.24
CA TYR A 354 -1.35 20.70 8.38
C TYR A 354 -2.72 20.94 9.02
N ILE A 355 -2.90 20.52 10.28
CA ILE A 355 -4.14 20.75 11.05
C ILE A 355 -4.17 22.20 11.54
N THR A 356 -5.17 22.96 11.11
CA THR A 356 -5.37 24.35 11.57
C THR A 356 -5.90 24.38 13.00
N ALA A 357 -5.47 25.38 13.77
CA ALA A 357 -5.86 25.57 15.18
C ALA A 357 -7.34 25.91 15.37
#